data_AF-A0A1Y6KT48-F1
#
_entry.id   AF-A0A1Y6KT48-F1
#
_cell.length_a   1.000
_cell.length_b   1.000
_cell.length_c   1.000
_cell.angle_alpha   90.00
_cell.angle_beta   90.00
_cell.angle_gamma   90.00
#
_symmetry.space_group_name_H-M   'P 1'
#
loop_
_entity.id
_entity.type
_entity.pdbx_description
1 polymer ?
#
loop_
_entity_poly.entity_id
_entity_poly.type
_entity_poly.pdbx_seq_one_letter_code
_entity_poly.pdbx_strand_id
1 'polypeptide(L)'
;MTLARIHDAASCYRAEAPLYRLDLDHLLHRPLARVQQLCRLIDADDGGILQDIAARTAARIEAMQGLTWTHCHGDCHGFNARIAADGTAVFFDFDDGGPGYLAYDLSVFLWAKLSFGRRFHAAWHAFVDGYHSVRPISAADLEAAHAFVIVRHIWLMGEQASRSPEWGSENIRWVTQQRDFLEGWEAAQLTARLL
;
A
#
# COMPACT_ATOMS: atom_id res chain seq x y z
N MET A 1 15.42 -11.59 6.02
CA MET A 1 14.60 -10.45 6.49
C MET A 1 13.36 -10.93 7.25
N THR A 2 12.86 -10.21 8.27
CA THR A 2 11.76 -10.69 9.14
C THR A 2 10.39 -10.79 8.44
N LEU A 3 9.98 -9.83 7.60
CA LEU A 3 8.64 -9.88 6.97
C LEU A 3 8.45 -11.14 6.11
N ALA A 4 9.47 -11.55 5.35
CA ALA A 4 9.43 -12.79 4.58
C ALA A 4 9.22 -14.03 5.48
N ARG A 5 9.86 -14.06 6.66
CA ARG A 5 9.66 -15.13 7.65
C ARG A 5 8.24 -15.13 8.24
N ILE A 6 7.65 -13.96 8.42
CA ILE A 6 6.23 -13.83 8.84
C ILE A 6 5.32 -14.44 7.77
N HIS A 7 5.52 -14.08 6.49
CA HIS A 7 4.75 -14.63 5.37
C HIS A 7 4.90 -16.15 5.23
N ASP A 8 6.11 -16.68 5.42
CA ASP A 8 6.35 -18.13 5.42
C ASP A 8 5.67 -18.81 6.60
N ALA A 9 5.81 -18.28 7.82
CA ALA A 9 5.16 -18.84 9.00
C ALA A 9 3.62 -18.85 8.88
N ALA A 10 3.07 -17.82 8.25
CA ALA A 10 1.63 -17.68 8.02
C ALA A 10 1.13 -18.38 6.75
N SER A 11 2.00 -19.06 5.98
CA SER A 11 1.62 -19.74 4.72
C SER A 11 0.61 -20.87 4.92
N CYS A 12 0.68 -21.55 6.07
CA CYS A 12 -0.24 -22.62 6.44
C CYS A 12 -1.39 -22.15 7.33
N TYR A 13 -1.38 -20.89 7.77
CA TYR A 13 -2.46 -20.33 8.56
C TYR A 13 -3.70 -20.15 7.69
N ARG A 14 -4.88 -20.43 8.24
CA ARG A 14 -6.17 -20.19 7.58
C ARG A 14 -7.10 -19.56 8.59
N ALA A 15 -7.37 -18.27 8.43
CA ALA A 15 -8.41 -17.61 9.21
C ALA A 15 -9.79 -18.14 8.76
N GLU A 16 -10.61 -18.61 9.70
CA GLU A 16 -11.99 -19.05 9.40
C GLU A 16 -12.88 -17.88 8.97
N ALA A 17 -12.64 -16.69 9.54
CA ALA A 17 -13.35 -15.46 9.21
C ALA A 17 -12.40 -14.26 9.36
N PRO A 18 -11.54 -13.97 8.36
CA PRO A 18 -10.63 -12.83 8.44
C PRO A 18 -11.44 -11.52 8.48
N LEU A 19 -11.08 -10.62 9.39
CA LEU A 19 -11.70 -9.31 9.51
C LEU A 19 -11.55 -8.50 8.21
N TYR A 20 -10.36 -8.59 7.62
CA TYR A 20 -10.03 -7.94 6.35
C TYR A 20 -9.48 -8.95 5.35
N ARG A 21 -9.85 -8.74 4.10
CA ARG A 21 -9.20 -9.34 2.94
C ARG A 21 -8.56 -8.19 2.19
N LEU A 22 -7.24 -8.18 2.06
CA LEU A 22 -6.53 -7.06 1.47
C LEU A 22 -6.53 -7.18 -0.07
N ASP A 23 -7.73 -7.12 -0.64
CA ASP A 23 -8.03 -7.06 -2.08
C ASP A 23 -8.30 -5.62 -2.55
N LEU A 24 -8.55 -5.44 -3.85
CA LEU A 24 -8.83 -4.11 -4.41
C LEU A 24 -10.16 -3.51 -3.92
N ASP A 25 -11.14 -4.33 -3.51
CA ASP A 25 -12.35 -3.78 -2.91
C ASP A 25 -12.04 -3.11 -1.57
N HIS A 26 -11.35 -3.83 -0.68
CA HIS A 26 -10.95 -3.32 0.62
C HIS A 26 -9.92 -2.18 0.53
N LEU A 27 -8.90 -2.32 -0.32
CA LEU A 27 -7.75 -1.42 -0.36
C LEU A 27 -7.93 -0.20 -1.28
N LEU A 28 -8.77 -0.29 -2.31
CA LEU A 28 -8.89 0.75 -3.33
C LEU A 28 -10.31 1.30 -3.44
N HIS A 29 -11.30 0.45 -3.70
CA HIS A 29 -12.65 0.92 -4.03
C HIS A 29 -13.40 1.50 -2.84
N ARG A 30 -13.41 0.82 -1.69
CA ARG A 30 -14.04 1.37 -0.47
C ARG A 30 -13.35 2.64 0.04
N PRO A 31 -12.01 2.72 0.11
CA PRO A 31 -11.32 3.96 0.48
C PRO A 31 -11.60 5.11 -0.49
N LEU A 32 -11.59 4.86 -1.81
CA LEU A 32 -11.91 5.86 -2.81
C LEU A 32 -13.33 6.42 -2.62
N ALA A 33 -14.33 5.56 -2.36
CA ALA A 33 -15.69 6.00 -2.14
C ALA A 33 -15.81 6.97 -0.95
N ARG A 34 -15.05 6.72 0.14
CA ARG A 34 -14.98 7.62 1.31
C ARG A 34 -14.34 8.96 0.94
N VAL A 35 -13.24 8.94 0.19
CA VAL A 35 -12.57 10.16 -0.29
C VAL A 35 -13.51 10.98 -1.17
N GLN A 36 -14.20 10.35 -2.12
CA GLN A 36 -15.15 11.03 -3.00
C GLN A 36 -16.33 11.62 -2.23
N GLN A 37 -16.81 10.94 -1.19
CA GLN A 37 -17.82 11.48 -0.30
C GLN A 37 -17.31 12.74 0.40
N LEU A 38 -16.09 12.71 0.92
CA LEU A 38 -15.47 13.89 1.51
C LEU A 38 -15.35 15.03 0.50
N CYS A 39 -14.80 14.79 -0.71
CA CYS A 39 -14.67 15.82 -1.75
C CYS A 39 -16.02 16.50 -2.07
N ARG A 40 -17.11 15.72 -2.15
CA ARG A 40 -18.46 16.29 -2.34
C ARG A 40 -18.92 17.16 -1.17
N LEU A 41 -18.60 16.79 0.07
CA LEU A 41 -18.98 17.55 1.26
C LEU A 41 -18.28 18.91 1.34
N ILE A 42 -17.10 19.03 0.73
CA ILE A 42 -16.27 20.24 0.80
C ILE A 42 -16.15 20.97 -0.54
N ASP A 43 -16.93 20.55 -1.55
CA ASP A 43 -16.94 21.11 -2.90
C ASP A 43 -15.55 21.11 -3.58
N ALA A 44 -14.80 20.02 -3.43
CA ALA A 44 -13.52 19.81 -4.09
C ALA A 44 -13.66 19.04 -5.41
N ASP A 45 -12.96 19.50 -6.46
CA ASP A 45 -13.06 19.00 -7.84
C ASP A 45 -12.22 17.74 -8.13
N ASP A 46 -11.61 17.14 -7.10
CA ASP A 46 -10.64 16.04 -7.27
C ASP A 46 -11.31 14.66 -7.48
N GLY A 47 -12.61 14.53 -7.18
CA GLY A 47 -13.30 13.24 -7.15
C GLY A 47 -13.27 12.45 -8.46
N GLY A 48 -13.36 13.14 -9.61
CA GLY A 48 -13.30 12.52 -10.93
C GLY A 48 -11.90 12.03 -11.30
N ILE A 49 -10.88 12.83 -11.02
CA ILE A 49 -9.48 12.45 -11.32
C ILE A 49 -9.03 11.27 -10.47
N LEU A 50 -9.41 11.26 -9.19
CA LEU A 50 -9.14 10.12 -8.30
C LEU A 50 -9.83 8.84 -8.79
N GLN A 51 -11.06 8.95 -9.34
CA GLN A 51 -11.75 7.82 -9.95
C GLN A 51 -10.98 7.26 -11.15
N ASP A 52 -10.48 8.13 -12.02
CA ASP A 52 -9.77 7.73 -13.22
C ASP A 52 -8.43 7.06 -12.90
N ILE A 53 -7.66 7.62 -11.95
CA ILE A 53 -6.40 7.03 -11.47
C ILE A 53 -6.65 5.65 -10.84
N ALA A 54 -7.66 5.54 -9.98
CA ALA A 54 -8.00 4.26 -9.35
C ALA A 54 -8.44 3.22 -10.39
N ALA A 55 -9.26 3.60 -11.38
CA ALA A 55 -9.71 2.70 -12.43
C ALA A 55 -8.55 2.16 -13.28
N ARG A 56 -7.62 3.03 -13.70
CA ARG A 56 -6.41 2.62 -14.43
C ARG A 56 -5.51 1.71 -13.59
N THR A 57 -5.33 2.04 -12.31
CA THR A 57 -4.53 1.25 -11.37
C THR A 57 -5.11 -0.14 -11.18
N ALA A 58 -6.43 -0.24 -10.95
CA ALA A 58 -7.14 -1.51 -10.80
C ALA A 58 -7.00 -2.37 -12.08
N ALA A 59 -7.31 -1.80 -13.25
CA ALA A 59 -7.22 -2.51 -14.52
C ALA A 59 -5.81 -3.05 -14.79
N ARG A 60 -4.77 -2.29 -14.43
CA ARG A 60 -3.37 -2.74 -14.54
C ARG A 60 -3.07 -3.92 -13.62
N ILE A 61 -3.50 -3.87 -12.36
CA ILE A 61 -3.27 -4.96 -11.39
C ILE A 61 -4.04 -6.22 -11.82
N GLU A 62 -5.29 -6.07 -12.26
CA GLU A 62 -6.14 -7.18 -12.71
C GLU A 62 -5.64 -7.84 -14.00
N ALA A 63 -4.96 -7.09 -14.87
CA ALA A 63 -4.32 -7.64 -16.06
C ALA A 63 -3.12 -8.54 -15.71
N MET A 64 -2.49 -8.37 -14.54
CA MET A 64 -1.35 -9.18 -14.12
C MET A 64 -1.80 -10.57 -13.67
N GLN A 65 -1.14 -11.59 -14.21
CA GLN A 65 -1.43 -12.99 -13.87
C GLN A 65 -0.42 -13.51 -12.85
N GLY A 66 -0.88 -14.42 -11.99
CA GLY A 66 -0.01 -15.13 -11.03
C GLY A 66 0.46 -14.29 -9.85
N LEU A 67 -0.24 -13.20 -9.50
CA LEU A 67 0.05 -12.44 -8.29
C LEU A 67 -0.13 -13.31 -7.04
N THR A 68 0.86 -13.26 -6.16
CA THR A 68 0.93 -14.10 -4.97
C THR A 68 0.00 -13.56 -3.90
N TRP A 69 -0.81 -14.45 -3.33
CA TRP A 69 -1.55 -14.20 -2.10
C TRP A 69 -0.80 -14.72 -0.87
N THR A 70 -0.83 -13.97 0.21
CA THR A 70 -0.22 -14.33 1.50
C THR A 70 -1.00 -13.70 2.67
N HIS A 71 -0.65 -14.05 3.91
CA HIS A 71 -1.12 -13.32 5.08
C HIS A 71 -0.22 -12.12 5.31
N CYS A 72 -0.71 -10.96 4.90
CA CYS A 72 0.00 -9.70 4.96
C CYS A 72 -0.02 -9.14 6.39
N HIS A 73 1.01 -8.39 6.73
CA HIS A 73 0.96 -7.48 7.86
C HIS A 73 -0.01 -6.31 7.61
N GLY A 74 -0.06 -5.81 6.36
CA GLY A 74 -1.00 -4.77 5.94
C GLY A 74 -0.53 -3.34 6.19
N ASP A 75 0.46 -3.16 7.08
CA ASP A 75 1.00 -1.85 7.45
C ASP A 75 2.52 -1.87 7.75
N CYS A 76 3.31 -2.61 6.95
CA CYS A 76 4.75 -2.77 7.17
C CYS A 76 5.62 -1.59 6.68
N HIS A 77 5.22 -0.34 6.96
CA HIS A 77 5.88 0.88 6.48
C HIS A 77 7.25 1.18 7.15
N GLY A 78 7.63 0.40 8.17
CA GLY A 78 8.91 0.46 8.85
C GLY A 78 8.94 1.26 10.16
N PHE A 79 7.83 1.88 10.59
CA PHE A 79 7.70 2.34 11.98
C PHE A 79 6.96 1.31 12.86
N ASN A 80 6.20 0.38 12.27
CA ASN A 80 5.60 -0.78 12.95
C ASN A 80 6.57 -1.96 13.13
N ALA A 81 7.86 -1.63 13.22
CA ALA A 81 8.90 -2.58 13.57
C ALA A 81 9.96 -1.89 14.44
N ARG A 82 10.47 -2.61 15.44
CA ARG A 82 11.64 -2.21 16.23
C ARG A 82 12.81 -3.10 15.86
N ILE A 83 14.00 -2.51 15.76
CA ILE A 83 15.23 -3.28 15.56
C ILE A 83 15.75 -3.66 16.94
N ALA A 84 15.81 -4.95 17.23
CA ALA A 84 16.39 -5.49 18.45
C ALA A 84 17.92 -5.33 18.43
N ALA A 85 18.56 -5.51 19.60
CA ALA A 85 20.01 -5.32 19.76
C ALA A 85 20.85 -6.24 18.87
N ASP A 86 20.30 -7.39 18.47
CA ASP A 86 20.91 -8.37 17.55
C ASP A 86 20.68 -8.02 16.06
N GLY A 87 20.02 -6.90 15.76
CA GLY A 87 19.67 -6.47 14.41
C GLY A 87 18.38 -7.10 13.86
N THR A 88 17.69 -7.94 14.63
CA THR A 88 16.41 -8.54 14.21
C THR A 88 15.30 -7.49 14.21
N ALA A 89 14.56 -7.38 13.11
CA ALA A 89 13.35 -6.57 13.11
C ALA A 89 12.22 -7.33 13.82
N VAL A 90 11.56 -6.69 14.79
CA VAL A 90 10.41 -7.21 15.54
C VAL A 90 9.19 -6.39 15.16
N PHE A 91 8.24 -7.01 14.46
CA PHE A 91 7.00 -6.39 14.02
C PHE A 91 5.94 -6.37 15.13
N PHE A 92 5.08 -5.36 15.09
CA PHE A 92 3.91 -5.16 15.95
C PHE A 92 2.85 -4.40 15.15
N ASP A 93 1.66 -4.21 15.73
CA ASP A 93 0.54 -3.53 15.06
C ASP A 93 0.01 -4.29 13.83
N PHE A 94 -0.55 -5.47 14.08
CA PHE A 94 -1.11 -6.35 13.04
C PHE A 94 -2.60 -6.09 12.79
N ASP A 95 -3.14 -4.95 13.23
CA ASP A 95 -4.58 -4.67 13.21
C ASP A 95 -5.14 -4.58 11.78
N ASP A 96 -4.33 -4.15 10.81
CA ASP A 96 -4.65 -4.11 9.37
C ASP A 96 -4.25 -5.40 8.62
N GLY A 97 -3.86 -6.45 9.35
CA GLY A 97 -3.38 -7.70 8.79
C GLY A 97 -4.50 -8.58 8.22
N GLY A 98 -4.16 -9.37 7.20
CA GLY A 98 -5.12 -10.29 6.61
C GLY A 98 -4.61 -11.00 5.34
N PRO A 99 -5.35 -12.00 4.84
CA PRO A 99 -5.06 -12.58 3.53
C PRO A 99 -5.18 -11.52 2.43
N GLY A 100 -4.15 -11.40 1.59
CA GLY A 100 -4.06 -10.35 0.58
C GLY A 100 -2.90 -10.52 -0.39
N TYR A 101 -2.71 -9.53 -1.26
CA TYR A 101 -1.62 -9.51 -2.23
C TYR A 101 -0.26 -9.30 -1.56
N LEU A 102 0.71 -10.16 -1.84
CA LEU A 102 2.11 -9.93 -1.45
C LEU A 102 2.62 -8.59 -1.97
N ALA A 103 2.28 -8.28 -3.22
CA ALA A 103 2.63 -7.01 -3.85
C ALA A 103 2.14 -5.79 -3.05
N TYR A 104 0.97 -5.88 -2.41
CA TYR A 104 0.48 -4.81 -1.53
C TYR A 104 1.40 -4.65 -0.32
N ASP A 105 1.68 -5.72 0.42
CA ASP A 105 2.49 -5.61 1.63
C ASP A 105 3.91 -5.10 1.32
N LEU A 106 4.53 -5.57 0.24
CA LEU A 106 5.80 -5.01 -0.26
C LEU A 106 5.70 -3.51 -0.61
N SER A 107 4.59 -3.10 -1.23
CA SER A 107 4.37 -1.71 -1.62
C SER A 107 4.28 -0.76 -0.44
N VAL A 108 3.85 -1.22 0.74
CA VAL A 108 3.74 -0.36 1.93
C VAL A 108 5.11 0.16 2.33
N PHE A 109 6.13 -0.71 2.33
CA PHE A 109 7.50 -0.29 2.58
C PHE A 109 8.05 0.57 1.45
N LEU A 110 7.79 0.22 0.18
CA LEU A 110 8.19 1.02 -0.99
C LEU A 110 7.65 2.45 -0.92
N TRP A 111 6.34 2.60 -0.68
CA TRP A 111 5.66 3.88 -0.46
C TRP A 111 6.30 4.66 0.70
N ALA A 112 6.62 3.99 1.80
CA ALA A 112 7.28 4.63 2.93
C ALA A 112 8.69 5.15 2.59
N LYS A 113 9.41 4.53 1.64
CA LYS A 113 10.79 4.92 1.29
C LYS A 113 10.91 5.89 0.13
N LEU A 114 9.97 5.87 -0.82
CA LEU A 114 10.10 6.62 -2.07
C LEU A 114 9.00 7.67 -2.32
N SER A 115 7.98 7.75 -1.46
CA SER A 115 6.93 8.79 -1.59
C SER A 115 7.34 10.12 -0.93
N PHE A 116 6.68 11.20 -1.33
CA PHE A 116 6.82 12.56 -0.75
C PHE A 116 8.26 13.09 -0.73
N GLY A 117 8.97 12.98 -1.86
CA GLY A 117 10.33 13.50 -2.02
C GLY A 117 11.42 12.63 -1.36
N ARG A 118 11.04 11.55 -0.67
CA ARG A 118 12.02 10.58 -0.16
C ARG A 118 12.63 9.79 -1.33
N ARG A 119 13.93 9.53 -1.25
CA ARG A 119 14.71 8.82 -2.28
C ARG A 119 15.59 7.75 -1.67
N PHE A 120 15.03 6.96 -0.77
CA PHE A 120 15.77 5.89 -0.08
C PHE A 120 15.80 4.59 -0.91
N HIS A 121 16.28 4.67 -2.17
CA HIS A 121 16.35 3.53 -3.08
C HIS A 121 17.21 2.40 -2.51
N ALA A 122 18.35 2.73 -1.88
CA ALA A 122 19.21 1.74 -1.23
C ALA A 122 18.48 0.96 -0.12
N ALA A 123 17.56 1.60 0.62
CA ALA A 123 16.77 0.91 1.64
C ALA A 123 15.72 -0.02 1.01
N TRP A 124 15.10 0.39 -0.09
CA TRP A 124 14.18 -0.47 -0.85
C TRP A 124 14.90 -1.70 -1.42
N HIS A 125 16.05 -1.51 -2.07
CA HIS A 125 16.81 -2.62 -2.63
C HIS A 125 17.29 -3.58 -1.53
N ALA A 126 17.84 -3.07 -0.42
CA ALA A 126 18.24 -3.91 0.71
C ALA A 126 17.06 -4.69 1.32
N PHE A 127 15.86 -4.09 1.35
CA PHE A 127 14.64 -4.77 1.77
C PHE A 127 14.27 -5.91 0.82
N VAL A 128 14.24 -5.65 -0.49
CA VAL A 128 13.95 -6.66 -1.52
C VAL A 128 14.97 -7.80 -1.49
N ASP A 129 16.27 -7.49 -1.43
CA ASP A 129 17.35 -8.48 -1.33
C ASP A 129 17.20 -9.33 -0.05
N GLY A 130 16.92 -8.68 1.08
CA GLY A 130 16.67 -9.36 2.33
C GLY A 130 15.42 -10.24 2.32
N TYR A 131 14.38 -9.86 1.56
CA TYR A 131 13.20 -10.68 1.35
C TYR A 131 13.56 -11.92 0.52
N HIS A 132 14.23 -11.73 -0.62
CA HIS A 132 14.68 -12.79 -1.50
C HIS A 132 15.59 -13.82 -0.82
N SER A 133 16.35 -13.41 0.20
CA SER A 133 17.19 -14.32 0.99
C SER A 133 16.38 -15.37 1.79
N VAL A 134 15.06 -15.23 1.87
CA VAL A 134 14.16 -16.12 2.62
C VAL A 134 13.12 -16.74 1.69
N ARG A 135 12.46 -15.92 0.86
CA ARG A 135 11.35 -16.35 0.01
C ARG A 135 11.44 -15.67 -1.37
N PRO A 136 11.16 -16.39 -2.48
CA PRO A 136 11.11 -15.77 -3.80
C PRO A 136 9.98 -14.74 -3.90
N ILE A 137 10.24 -13.66 -4.63
CA ILE A 137 9.22 -12.71 -5.13
C ILE A 137 9.18 -12.90 -6.64
N SER A 138 7.98 -13.08 -7.20
CA SER A 138 7.85 -13.17 -8.66
C SER A 138 8.09 -11.80 -9.31
N ALA A 139 8.52 -11.79 -10.57
CA ALA A 139 8.63 -10.55 -11.32
C ALA A 139 7.28 -9.81 -11.42
N ALA A 140 6.17 -10.56 -11.48
CA ALA A 140 4.82 -10.00 -11.49
C ALA A 140 4.47 -9.31 -10.16
N ASP A 141 4.81 -9.91 -9.00
CA ASP A 141 4.57 -9.31 -7.69
C ASP A 141 5.42 -8.04 -7.49
N LEU A 142 6.67 -8.07 -7.92
CA LEU A 142 7.57 -6.91 -7.81
C LEU A 142 7.11 -5.76 -8.72
N GLU A 143 6.67 -6.08 -9.94
CA GLU A 143 6.06 -5.10 -10.83
C GLU A 143 4.75 -4.54 -10.24
N ALA A 144 3.88 -5.42 -9.73
CA ALA A 144 2.62 -5.04 -9.12
C ALA A 144 2.80 -4.11 -7.92
N ALA A 145 3.89 -4.28 -7.14
CA ALA A 145 4.16 -3.44 -5.97
C ALA A 145 4.18 -1.94 -6.32
N HIS A 146 4.63 -1.56 -7.52
CA HIS A 146 4.63 -0.16 -7.98
C HIS A 146 3.21 0.39 -8.19
N ALA A 147 2.30 -0.43 -8.73
CA ALA A 147 0.89 -0.05 -8.86
C ALA A 147 0.21 -0.01 -7.48
N PHE A 148 0.57 -0.93 -6.59
CA PHE A 148 0.05 -0.95 -5.22
C PHE A 148 0.51 0.25 -4.36
N VAL A 149 1.54 1.02 -4.76
CA VAL A 149 1.85 2.30 -4.09
C VAL A 149 0.70 3.31 -4.21
N ILE A 150 0.03 3.37 -5.37
CA ILE A 150 -1.18 4.18 -5.56
C ILE A 150 -2.31 3.65 -4.68
N VAL A 151 -2.51 2.33 -4.68
CA VAL A 151 -3.52 1.66 -3.84
C VAL A 151 -3.30 1.99 -2.36
N ARG A 152 -2.07 1.84 -1.86
CA ARG A 152 -1.72 2.18 -0.48
C ARG A 152 -1.98 3.64 -0.15
N HIS A 153 -1.70 4.55 -1.08
CA HIS A 153 -1.95 5.96 -0.87
C HIS A 153 -3.44 6.29 -0.80
N ILE A 154 -4.26 5.72 -1.70
CA ILE A 154 -5.72 5.87 -1.67
C ILE A 154 -6.32 5.24 -0.41
N TRP A 155 -5.80 4.09 0.02
CA TRP A 155 -6.19 3.48 1.30
C TRP A 155 -6.00 4.46 2.47
N LEU A 156 -4.82 5.08 2.57
CA LEU A 156 -4.53 6.07 3.62
C LEU A 156 -5.44 7.28 3.52
N MET A 157 -5.72 7.78 2.31
CA MET A 157 -6.68 8.86 2.10
C MET A 157 -8.08 8.48 2.58
N GLY A 158 -8.54 7.26 2.33
CA GLY A 158 -9.83 6.77 2.82
C GLY A 158 -9.90 6.61 4.33
N GLU A 159 -8.80 6.25 4.99
CA GLU A 159 -8.68 6.22 6.45
C GLU A 159 -8.68 7.63 7.07
N GLN A 160 -8.05 8.60 6.41
CA GLN A 160 -8.14 10.01 6.84
C GLN A 160 -9.55 10.58 6.63
N ALA A 161 -10.18 10.24 5.51
CA ALA A 161 -11.54 10.69 5.20
C ALA A 161 -12.58 10.12 6.18
N SER A 162 -12.47 8.85 6.56
CA SER A 162 -13.38 8.23 7.54
C SER A 162 -13.31 8.87 8.92
N ARG A 163 -12.15 9.44 9.27
CA ARG A 163 -11.89 10.08 10.58
C ARG A 163 -12.04 11.60 10.59
N SER A 164 -12.59 12.16 9.51
CA SER A 164 -12.83 13.60 9.39
C SER A 164 -13.75 14.17 10.48
N PRO A 165 -14.80 13.47 10.99
CA PRO A 165 -15.59 13.94 12.12
C PRO A 165 -14.78 14.07 13.42
N GLU A 166 -13.79 13.20 13.63
CA GLU A 166 -13.00 13.13 14.87
C GLU A 166 -11.76 14.03 14.82
N TRP A 167 -11.15 14.21 13.66
CA TRP A 167 -9.83 14.86 13.52
C TRP A 167 -9.87 16.28 12.94
N GLY A 168 -11.04 16.75 12.49
CA GLY A 168 -11.25 18.14 12.07
C GLY A 168 -10.65 18.50 10.69
N SER A 169 -10.70 19.79 10.35
CA SER A 169 -10.49 20.30 8.99
C SER A 169 -9.06 20.22 8.44
N GLU A 170 -8.05 19.98 9.28
CA GLU A 170 -6.67 19.88 8.81
C GLU A 170 -6.42 18.58 8.02
N ASN A 171 -7.08 17.48 8.40
CA ASN A 171 -7.02 16.22 7.63
C ASN A 171 -7.71 16.32 6.27
N ILE A 172 -8.70 17.19 6.16
CA ILE A 172 -9.42 17.45 4.91
C ILE A 172 -8.48 18.06 3.88
N ARG A 173 -7.65 19.04 4.27
CA ARG A 173 -6.69 19.68 3.35
C ARG A 173 -5.69 18.68 2.79
N TRP A 174 -5.18 17.77 3.64
CA TRP A 174 -4.23 16.76 3.19
C TRP A 174 -4.86 15.87 2.12
N VAL A 175 -6.04 15.30 2.36
CA VAL A 175 -6.73 14.41 1.40
C VAL A 175 -6.93 15.10 0.03
N THR A 176 -7.23 16.40 0.00
CA THR A 176 -7.43 17.15 -1.26
C THR A 176 -6.14 17.57 -1.98
N GLN A 177 -4.97 17.38 -1.38
CA GLN A 177 -3.68 17.81 -1.95
C GLN A 177 -2.83 16.63 -2.45
N GLN A 178 -3.44 15.46 -2.58
CA GLN A 178 -2.73 14.22 -2.93
C GLN A 178 -2.66 13.94 -4.44
N ARG A 179 -3.39 14.72 -5.26
CA ARG A 179 -3.42 14.57 -6.72
C ARG A 179 -2.02 14.55 -7.33
N ASP A 180 -1.20 15.56 -7.02
CA ASP A 180 0.15 15.71 -7.59
C ASP A 180 1.05 14.51 -7.31
N PHE A 181 0.91 13.91 -6.12
CA PHE A 181 1.66 12.70 -5.78
C PHE A 181 1.21 11.51 -6.64
N LEU A 182 -0.11 11.29 -6.76
CA LEU A 182 -0.67 10.16 -7.51
C LEU A 182 -0.32 10.25 -9.00
N GLU A 183 -0.53 11.40 -9.62
CA GLU A 183 -0.21 11.63 -11.04
C GLU A 183 1.30 11.57 -11.28
N GLY A 184 2.10 12.16 -10.38
CA GLY A 184 3.56 12.12 -10.47
C GLY A 184 4.12 10.70 -10.35
N TRP A 185 3.58 9.88 -9.45
CA TRP A 185 3.96 8.48 -9.31
C TRP A 185 3.56 7.65 -10.52
N GLU A 186 2.32 7.81 -11.00
CA GLU A 186 1.82 7.14 -12.20
C GLU A 186 2.70 7.47 -13.42
N ALA A 187 3.01 8.75 -13.64
CA ALA A 187 3.86 9.17 -14.75
C ALA A 187 5.28 8.58 -14.66
N ALA A 188 5.92 8.68 -13.49
CA ALA A 188 7.32 8.28 -13.31
C ALA A 188 7.53 6.76 -13.33
N GLN A 189 6.62 5.98 -12.75
CA GLN A 189 6.82 4.55 -12.52
C GLN A 189 5.92 3.66 -13.35
N LEU A 190 4.74 4.15 -13.72
CA LEU A 190 3.77 3.35 -14.46
C LEU A 190 3.85 3.61 -15.97
N THR A 191 4.30 4.80 -16.40
CA THR A 191 4.36 5.18 -17.83
C THR A 191 5.79 5.36 -18.38
N ALA A 192 6.73 5.95 -17.63
CA ALA A 192 8.08 6.30 -18.13
C ALA A 192 9.27 5.59 -17.45
N ARG A 193 9.02 4.74 -16.44
CA ARG A 193 9.97 3.95 -15.60
C ARG A 193 11.34 4.61 -15.32
N LEU A 194 11.48 5.20 -14.14
CA LEU A 194 12.71 5.80 -13.62
C LEU A 194 13.29 5.11 -12.37
N LEU A 195 12.97 3.83 -12.16
CA LEU A 195 13.51 2.98 -11.07
C LEU A 195 14.35 1.83 -11.61
#